data_AF-A0ABD3ZI80-F1
#
_entry.id   AF-A0ABD3ZI80-F1
#
_cell.length_a   1.000
_cell.length_b   1.000
_cell.length_c   1.000
_cell.angle_alpha   90.00
_cell.angle_beta   90.00
_cell.angle_gamma   90.00
#
_symmetry.space_group_name_H-M   'P 1'
#
loop_
_entity.id
_entity.type
_entity.pdbx_description
1 polymer ?
#
loop_
_entity_poly.entity_id
_entity_poly.type
_entity_poly.pdbx_seq_one_letter_code
_entity_poly.pdbx_strand_id
1 'polypeptide(L)'
;MAVLGSILKDYIVPVTSIIALILSQLPPLKTFFKRRKPVVTVGKFIALSHYIGLPEVQLYISISNDSYSNLRVRSIDIELTKLGQEKLKLPAFSVFEHISGNTQRGFAPFTLKSDTEWSHNIKFYLPFSGSDEQKHKKIYYALKSDINQKLMENEARPAHEKLALVEADNDLVTELKGIYASKKYWENADYKLKLRIGTDASSTTYENEYDFFLSPPDIEFFDSLVERYKYGNTILVTESQAFTNAVLRNKT
;
A
#
# COMPACT_ATOMS: atom_id res chain seq x y z
N MET A 1 -47.64 8.89 -54.40
CA MET A 1 -46.85 8.89 -53.14
C MET A 1 -47.05 7.65 -52.27
N ALA A 2 -48.19 6.94 -52.31
CA ALA A 2 -48.39 5.72 -51.51
C ALA A 2 -47.57 4.48 -51.95
N VAL A 3 -47.26 4.36 -53.24
CA VAL A 3 -46.54 3.19 -53.80
C VAL A 3 -45.05 3.19 -53.43
N LEU A 4 -44.42 4.37 -53.34
CA LEU A 4 -43.01 4.47 -52.93
C LEU A 4 -42.81 4.05 -51.47
N GLY A 5 -43.79 4.35 -50.60
CA GLY A 5 -43.75 3.99 -49.18
C GLY A 5 -43.97 2.51 -48.89
N SER A 6 -44.67 1.77 -49.76
CA SER A 6 -44.83 0.31 -49.61
C SER A 6 -43.58 -0.43 -50.07
N ILE A 7 -43.01 -0.03 -51.21
CA ILE A 7 -41.78 -0.60 -51.76
C ILE A 7 -40.62 -0.40 -50.76
N LEU A 8 -40.48 0.78 -50.16
CA LEU A 8 -39.47 1.01 -49.12
C LEU A 8 -39.67 0.12 -47.89
N LYS A 9 -40.91 -0.10 -47.43
CA LYS A 9 -41.20 -1.00 -46.29
C LYS A 9 -40.85 -2.46 -46.59
N ASP A 10 -41.13 -2.92 -47.81
CA ASP A 10 -40.89 -4.29 -48.24
C ASP A 10 -39.39 -4.65 -48.29
N TYR A 11 -38.50 -3.66 -48.45
CA TYR A 11 -37.05 -3.87 -48.41
C TYR A 11 -36.39 -3.49 -47.08
N ILE A 12 -36.94 -2.57 -46.31
CA ILE A 12 -36.38 -2.19 -45.00
C ILE A 12 -36.42 -3.36 -44.02
N VAL A 13 -37.54 -4.10 -43.94
CA VAL A 13 -37.68 -5.21 -42.97
C VAL A 13 -36.71 -6.36 -43.28
N PRO A 14 -36.56 -6.84 -44.52
CA PRO A 14 -35.55 -7.85 -44.85
C PRO A 14 -34.12 -7.37 -44.63
N VAL A 15 -33.79 -6.13 -45.02
CA VAL A 15 -32.44 -5.58 -44.87
C VAL A 15 -32.07 -5.45 -43.39
N THR A 16 -32.98 -4.90 -42.57
CA THR A 16 -32.76 -4.80 -41.11
C THR A 16 -32.67 -6.16 -40.44
N SER A 17 -33.44 -7.15 -40.90
CA SER A 17 -33.38 -8.52 -40.39
C SER A 17 -32.08 -9.22 -40.74
N ILE A 18 -31.57 -9.05 -41.97
CA ILE A 18 -30.28 -9.60 -42.40
C ILE A 18 -29.13 -8.95 -41.63
N ILE A 19 -29.17 -7.62 -41.45
CA ILE A 19 -28.17 -6.91 -40.63
C ILE A 19 -28.21 -7.38 -39.18
N ALA A 20 -29.40 -7.52 -38.59
CA ALA A 20 -29.56 -8.03 -37.23
C ALA A 20 -29.05 -9.48 -37.10
N LEU A 21 -29.31 -10.33 -38.10
CA LEU A 21 -28.81 -11.70 -38.15
C LEU A 21 -27.28 -11.72 -38.16
N ILE A 22 -26.64 -10.91 -39.02
CA ILE A 22 -25.17 -10.80 -39.10
C ILE A 22 -24.59 -10.29 -37.78
N LEU A 23 -25.16 -9.22 -37.21
CA LEU A 23 -24.72 -8.65 -35.94
C LEU A 23 -24.91 -9.62 -34.75
N SER A 24 -25.91 -10.50 -34.81
CA SER A 24 -26.15 -11.52 -33.77
C SER A 24 -25.14 -12.68 -33.80
N GLN A 25 -24.54 -12.95 -34.96
CA GLN A 25 -23.53 -14.00 -35.13
C GLN A 25 -22.11 -13.48 -34.87
N LEU A 26 -21.91 -12.15 -34.87
CA LEU A 26 -20.64 -11.57 -34.48
C LEU A 26 -20.46 -11.68 -32.96
N PRO A 27 -19.26 -12.05 -32.47
CA PRO A 27 -18.93 -11.89 -31.05
C PRO A 27 -19.25 -10.46 -30.62
N PRO A 28 -19.75 -10.24 -29.39
CA PRO A 28 -20.10 -8.91 -28.93
C PRO A 28 -18.96 -7.94 -29.25
N LEU A 29 -19.23 -6.82 -29.95
CA LEU A 29 -18.20 -5.88 -30.41
C LEU A 29 -17.18 -5.48 -29.32
N LYS A 30 -17.60 -5.58 -28.05
CA LYS A 30 -16.78 -5.45 -26.84
C LYS A 30 -15.52 -6.34 -26.81
N THR A 31 -15.53 -7.54 -27.41
CA THR A 31 -14.35 -8.44 -27.44
C THR A 31 -13.27 -8.01 -28.42
N PHE A 32 -13.58 -7.13 -29.38
CA PHE A 32 -12.61 -6.63 -30.35
C PHE A 32 -11.79 -5.45 -29.81
N PHE A 33 -12.22 -4.81 -28.72
CA PHE A 33 -11.46 -3.72 -28.11
C PHE A 33 -10.32 -4.28 -27.24
N LYS A 34 -9.09 -3.86 -27.55
CA LYS A 34 -7.90 -4.20 -26.76
C LYS A 34 -8.05 -3.73 -25.31
N ARG A 35 -7.51 -4.50 -24.38
CA ARG A 35 -7.44 -4.13 -22.96
C ARG A 35 -6.70 -2.80 -22.81
N ARG A 36 -7.24 -1.91 -21.99
CA ARG A 36 -6.63 -0.61 -21.69
C ARG A 36 -5.83 -0.69 -20.39
N LYS A 37 -4.84 0.18 -20.24
CA LYS A 37 -4.17 0.38 -18.94
C LYS A 37 -5.22 0.86 -17.92
N PRO A 38 -5.13 0.45 -16.64
CA PRO A 38 -6.01 0.99 -15.62
C PRO A 38 -5.79 2.50 -15.47
N VAL A 39 -6.86 3.21 -15.13
CA VAL A 39 -6.76 4.58 -14.64
C VAL A 39 -6.37 4.51 -13.18
N VAL A 40 -5.30 5.20 -12.80
CA VAL A 40 -4.75 5.13 -11.44
C VAL A 40 -4.67 6.52 -10.86
N THR A 41 -5.32 6.70 -9.71
CA THR A 41 -5.25 7.93 -8.92
C THR A 41 -4.50 7.64 -7.63
N VAL A 42 -3.54 8.48 -7.30
CA VAL A 42 -2.70 8.36 -6.10
C VAL A 42 -2.97 9.53 -5.18
N GLY A 43 -3.02 9.27 -3.87
CA GLY A 43 -3.15 10.31 -2.86
C GLY A 43 -2.00 11.33 -2.94
N LYS A 44 -2.29 12.61 -2.65
CA LYS A 44 -1.27 13.67 -2.66
C LYS A 44 -0.23 13.55 -1.56
N PHE A 45 -0.59 12.88 -0.47
CA PHE A 45 0.28 12.66 0.67
C PHE A 45 0.69 11.20 0.72
N ILE A 46 1.96 11.00 1.05
CA ILE A 46 2.53 9.71 1.40
C ILE A 46 2.80 9.69 2.89
N ALA A 47 2.27 8.69 3.59
CA ALA A 47 2.55 8.48 5.01
C ALA A 47 3.80 7.59 5.15
N LEU A 48 4.75 8.03 5.95
CA LEU A 48 6.08 7.44 6.08
C LEU A 48 6.33 7.09 7.55
N SER A 49 6.89 5.91 7.78
CA SER A 49 7.25 5.38 9.10
C SER A 49 8.42 4.42 8.98
N HIS A 50 8.82 3.79 10.08
CA HIS A 50 9.72 2.64 10.05
C HIS A 50 9.31 1.57 11.05
N TYR A 51 9.65 0.34 10.72
CA TYR A 51 9.64 -0.77 11.66
C TYR A 51 11.09 -1.14 12.02
N ILE A 52 11.56 -0.66 13.18
CA ILE A 52 12.94 -0.87 13.68
C ILE A 52 13.98 -0.50 12.61
N GLY A 53 13.83 0.69 12.02
CA GLY A 53 14.72 1.26 11.02
C GLY A 53 14.36 0.92 9.57
N LEU A 54 13.71 -0.22 9.32
CA LEU A 54 13.23 -0.58 7.98
C LEU A 54 12.09 0.34 7.55
N PRO A 55 12.11 0.87 6.33
CA PRO A 55 11.11 1.84 5.89
C PRO A 55 9.74 1.21 5.71
N GLU A 56 8.73 1.94 6.16
CA GLU A 56 7.32 1.64 5.96
C GLU A 56 6.67 2.81 5.24
N VAL A 57 5.88 2.50 4.22
CA VAL A 57 5.16 3.49 3.43
C VAL A 57 3.69 3.14 3.41
N GLN A 58 2.84 4.14 3.57
CA GLN A 58 1.40 4.03 3.34
C GLN A 58 0.98 5.01 2.27
N LEU A 59 0.25 4.51 1.26
CA LEU A 59 -0.18 5.30 0.13
C LEU A 59 -1.61 4.93 -0.28
N TYR A 60 -2.45 5.95 -0.45
CA TYR A 60 -3.77 5.78 -1.01
C TYR A 60 -3.68 5.58 -2.53
N ILE A 61 -4.27 4.51 -3.04
CA ILE A 61 -4.32 4.21 -4.46
C ILE A 61 -5.74 3.82 -4.85
N SER A 62 -6.24 4.43 -5.91
CA SER A 62 -7.47 4.11 -6.61
C SER A 62 -7.13 3.59 -8.00
N ILE A 63 -7.70 2.43 -8.36
CA ILE A 63 -7.47 1.72 -9.61
C ILE A 63 -8.83 1.50 -10.26
N SER A 64 -9.07 2.14 -11.40
CA SER A 64 -10.31 2.01 -12.17
C SER A 64 -10.06 1.26 -13.48
N ASN A 65 -10.93 0.29 -13.78
CA ASN A 65 -10.87 -0.50 -15.00
C ASN A 65 -11.90 -0.02 -16.03
N ASP A 66 -11.51 0.97 -16.83
CA ASP A 66 -12.35 1.53 -17.91
C ASP A 66 -12.28 0.70 -19.20
N SER A 67 -11.91 -0.58 -19.08
CA SER A 67 -11.85 -1.51 -20.20
C SER A 67 -13.00 -2.51 -20.15
N TYR A 68 -13.46 -2.94 -21.31
CA TYR A 68 -14.56 -3.91 -21.45
C TYR A 68 -14.24 -5.32 -20.95
N SER A 69 -13.00 -5.56 -20.50
CA SER A 69 -12.52 -6.85 -20.03
C SER A 69 -12.11 -6.76 -18.57
N ASN A 70 -12.21 -7.88 -17.87
CA ASN A 70 -11.70 -7.95 -16.51
C ASN A 70 -10.18 -7.74 -16.49
N LEU A 71 -9.69 -6.97 -15.51
CA LEU A 71 -8.29 -6.69 -15.28
C LEU A 71 -7.83 -7.43 -14.02
N ARG A 72 -6.85 -8.34 -14.16
CA ARG A 72 -6.27 -9.01 -13.01
C ARG A 72 -5.02 -8.27 -12.54
N VAL A 73 -5.08 -7.70 -11.34
CA VAL A 73 -3.93 -7.10 -10.65
C VAL A 73 -3.17 -8.20 -9.92
N ARG A 74 -1.88 -8.35 -10.24
CA ARG A 74 -0.99 -9.37 -9.67
C ARG A 74 -0.11 -8.82 -8.55
N SER A 75 0.36 -7.59 -8.70
CA SER A 75 1.17 -6.93 -7.68
C SER A 75 0.95 -5.43 -7.71
N ILE A 76 1.19 -4.81 -6.56
CA ILE A 76 1.36 -3.38 -6.41
C ILE A 76 2.68 -3.23 -5.67
N ASP A 77 3.66 -2.59 -6.29
CA ASP A 77 5.00 -2.43 -5.77
C ASP A 77 5.39 -0.96 -5.83
N ILE A 78 6.15 -0.49 -4.84
CA ILE A 78 6.86 0.77 -4.93
C ILE A 78 8.37 0.53 -4.94
N GLU A 79 9.09 1.39 -5.65
CA GLU A 79 10.55 1.44 -5.61
C GLU A 79 10.95 2.83 -5.13
N LEU A 80 11.66 2.87 -4.01
CA LEU A 80 12.21 4.08 -3.42
C LEU A 80 13.66 4.23 -3.87
N THR A 81 14.02 5.42 -4.33
CA THR A 81 15.38 5.78 -4.68
C THR A 81 15.71 7.11 -4.02
N LYS A 82 16.67 7.11 -3.10
CA LYS A 82 17.33 8.34 -2.66
C LYS A 82 18.30 8.76 -3.77
N LEU A 83 18.36 10.06 -4.09
CA LEU A 83 19.23 10.55 -5.17
C LEU A 83 20.68 10.01 -5.01
N GLY A 84 21.13 9.24 -6.00
CA GLY A 84 22.47 8.66 -6.04
C GLY A 84 22.69 7.36 -5.24
N GLN A 85 21.64 6.77 -4.65
CA GLN A 85 21.73 5.49 -3.93
C GLN A 85 20.99 4.34 -4.63
N GLU A 86 21.19 3.14 -4.10
CA GLU A 86 20.51 1.93 -4.57
C GLU A 86 18.99 2.00 -4.39
N LYS A 87 18.31 1.29 -5.27
CA LYS A 87 16.85 1.18 -5.31
C LYS A 87 16.37 0.21 -4.24
N LEU A 88 15.47 0.67 -3.38
CA LEU A 88 14.78 -0.18 -2.43
C LEU A 88 13.38 -0.50 -2.93
N LYS A 89 13.10 -1.78 -3.20
CA LYS A 89 11.78 -2.23 -3.61
C LYS A 89 10.95 -2.65 -2.40
N LEU A 90 9.77 -2.07 -2.25
CA LEU A 90 8.79 -2.43 -1.22
C LEU A 90 7.51 -2.97 -1.87
N PRO A 91 7.15 -4.24 -1.63
CA PRO A 91 5.89 -4.80 -2.11
C PRO A 91 4.71 -4.28 -1.27
N ALA A 92 3.51 -4.26 -1.84
CA ALA A 92 2.28 -4.13 -1.07
C ALA A 92 2.19 -5.30 -0.08
N PHE A 93 2.15 -4.97 1.21
CA PHE A 93 2.11 -5.95 2.28
C PHE A 93 0.68 -6.12 2.80
N SER A 94 -0.03 -5.02 3.02
CA SER A 94 -1.40 -5.04 3.50
C SER A 94 -2.23 -3.88 2.97
N VAL A 95 -3.55 -4.04 3.04
CA VAL A 95 -4.56 -3.10 2.57
C VAL A 95 -5.50 -2.80 3.72
N PHE A 96 -5.82 -1.52 3.92
CA PHE A 96 -6.82 -1.08 4.88
C PHE A 96 -8.20 -1.12 4.23
N GLU A 97 -9.16 -1.81 4.87
CA GLU A 97 -10.50 -1.99 4.29
C GLU A 97 -11.28 -0.68 4.19
N HIS A 98 -11.06 0.22 5.14
CA HIS A 98 -11.69 1.52 5.22
C HIS A 98 -10.63 2.58 5.50
N ILE A 99 -10.83 3.78 4.96
CA ILE A 99 -9.93 4.92 5.17
C ILE A 99 -9.79 5.26 6.67
N SER A 100 -10.84 5.03 7.46
CA SER A 100 -10.88 5.25 8.91
C SER A 100 -10.73 3.97 9.75
N GLY A 101 -10.51 2.81 9.12
CA GLY A 101 -10.47 1.53 9.81
C GLY A 101 -9.05 1.14 10.23
N ASN A 102 -8.91 0.55 11.41
CA ASN A 102 -7.63 -0.04 11.87
C ASN A 102 -7.44 -1.48 11.39
N THR A 103 -8.41 -2.05 10.68
CA THR A 103 -8.37 -3.43 10.21
C THR A 103 -7.62 -3.51 8.89
N GLN A 104 -6.49 -4.20 8.93
CA GLN A 104 -5.65 -4.49 7.77
C GLN A 104 -5.85 -5.93 7.33
N ARG A 105 -5.90 -6.16 6.02
CA ARG A 105 -5.82 -7.50 5.42
C ARG A 105 -4.53 -7.60 4.60
N GLY A 106 -3.91 -8.78 4.58
CA GLY A 106 -2.76 -9.02 3.71
C GLY A 106 -3.11 -8.73 2.25
N PHE A 107 -2.19 -8.12 1.51
CA PHE A 107 -2.39 -7.90 0.09
C PHE A 107 -2.47 -9.24 -0.64
N ALA A 108 -3.47 -9.39 -1.50
CA ALA A 108 -3.61 -10.55 -2.38
C ALA A 108 -3.96 -10.08 -3.80
N PRO A 109 -3.49 -10.77 -4.85
CA PRO A 109 -3.92 -10.51 -6.22
C PRO A 109 -5.45 -10.54 -6.36
N PHE A 110 -6.00 -9.61 -7.13
CA PHE A 110 -7.45 -9.48 -7.31
C PHE A 110 -7.82 -9.21 -8.77
N THR A 111 -9.12 -9.30 -9.07
CA THR A 111 -9.65 -9.03 -10.41
C THR A 111 -10.69 -7.93 -10.34
N LEU A 112 -10.43 -6.86 -11.07
CA LEU A 112 -11.36 -5.77 -11.33
C LEU A 112 -12.25 -6.15 -12.51
N LYS A 113 -13.56 -6.05 -12.32
CA LYS A 113 -14.51 -6.21 -13.44
C LYS A 113 -14.45 -4.97 -14.34
N SER A 114 -14.99 -5.08 -15.56
CA SER A 114 -15.24 -3.91 -16.42
C SER A 114 -15.99 -2.83 -15.66
N ASP A 115 -15.59 -1.58 -15.82
CA ASP A 115 -16.24 -0.39 -15.27
C ASP A 115 -16.36 -0.41 -13.73
N THR A 116 -15.37 -1.03 -13.06
CA THR A 116 -15.28 -1.05 -11.59
C THR A 116 -14.00 -0.39 -11.10
N GLU A 117 -14.07 0.09 -9.86
CA GLU A 117 -12.97 0.74 -9.16
C GLU A 117 -12.62 -0.04 -7.89
N TRP A 118 -11.35 -0.03 -7.53
CA TRP A 118 -10.82 -0.50 -6.26
C TRP A 118 -9.92 0.58 -5.67
N SER A 119 -10.20 0.98 -4.42
CA SER A 119 -9.63 2.19 -3.82
C SER A 119 -9.33 1.98 -2.34
N HIS A 120 -8.04 1.97 -1.97
CA HIS A 120 -7.61 1.69 -0.60
C HIS A 120 -6.31 2.39 -0.22
N ASN A 121 -6.12 2.56 1.09
CA ASN A 121 -4.79 2.77 1.65
C ASN A 121 -4.02 1.44 1.65
N ILE A 122 -2.81 1.46 1.12
CA ILE A 122 -1.94 0.29 1.02
C ILE A 122 -0.68 0.56 1.82
N LYS A 123 -0.31 -0.39 2.68
CA LYS A 123 0.96 -0.41 3.39
C LYS A 123 1.98 -1.23 2.61
N PHE A 124 3.09 -0.59 2.28
CA PHE A 124 4.26 -1.15 1.62
C PHE A 124 5.38 -1.32 2.64
N TYR A 125 5.91 -2.53 2.71
CA TYR A 125 6.88 -2.90 3.71
C TYR A 125 7.66 -4.13 3.25
N LEU A 126 8.96 -4.18 3.56
CA LEU A 126 9.79 -5.35 3.36
C LEU A 126 10.06 -6.01 4.72
N PRO A 127 9.45 -7.17 5.01
CA PRO A 127 9.67 -7.86 6.28
C PRO A 127 11.11 -8.33 6.43
N PHE A 128 11.56 -8.42 7.69
CA PHE A 128 12.79 -9.13 8.03
C PHE A 128 12.76 -10.55 7.46
N SER A 129 13.90 -11.03 6.99
CA SER A 129 14.04 -12.37 6.42
C SER A 129 15.28 -13.09 6.96
N GLY A 130 15.20 -14.41 7.10
CA GLY A 130 16.35 -15.24 7.44
C GLY A 130 16.86 -15.02 8.86
N SER A 131 18.18 -14.84 9.02
CA SER A 131 18.81 -14.67 10.34
C SER A 131 18.35 -13.40 11.06
N ASP A 132 18.08 -12.32 10.32
CA ASP A 132 17.56 -11.07 10.87
C ASP A 132 16.14 -11.25 11.42
N GLU A 133 15.31 -12.07 10.76
CA GLU A 133 13.96 -12.39 11.23
C GLU A 133 14.00 -13.18 12.55
N GLN A 134 14.93 -14.13 12.68
CA GLN A 134 15.10 -14.91 13.90
C GLN A 134 15.54 -14.04 15.07
N LYS A 135 16.55 -13.17 14.84
CA LYS A 135 17.01 -12.20 15.84
C LYS A 135 15.87 -11.29 16.29
N HIS A 136 15.15 -10.72 15.32
CA HIS A 136 14.00 -9.87 15.58
C HIS A 136 12.92 -10.60 16.40
N LYS A 137 12.53 -11.81 16.01
CA LYS A 137 11.53 -12.61 16.75
C LYS A 137 11.97 -12.89 18.19
N LYS A 138 13.25 -13.20 18.41
CA LYS A 138 13.79 -13.42 19.75
C LYS A 138 13.62 -12.17 20.63
N ILE A 139 14.01 -11.01 20.11
CA ILE A 139 13.89 -9.73 20.82
C ILE A 139 12.41 -9.40 21.06
N TYR A 140 11.55 -9.57 20.06
CA TYR A 140 10.11 -9.35 20.18
C TYR A 140 9.50 -10.15 21.33
N TYR A 141 9.78 -11.45 21.42
CA TYR A 141 9.25 -12.29 22.50
C TYR A 141 9.86 -11.96 23.86
N ALA A 142 11.15 -11.63 23.91
CA ALA A 142 11.81 -11.19 25.14
C ALA A 142 11.19 -9.88 25.67
N LEU A 143 11.02 -8.89 24.79
CA LEU A 143 10.38 -7.61 25.10
C LEU A 143 8.94 -7.79 25.58
N LYS A 144 8.16 -8.62 24.87
CA LYS A 144 6.79 -8.93 25.25
C LYS A 144 6.70 -9.58 26.62
N SER A 145 7.58 -10.54 26.91
CA SER A 145 7.63 -11.22 28.20
C SER A 145 7.99 -10.25 29.33
N ASP A 146 9.01 -9.44 29.14
CA ASP A 146 9.49 -8.46 30.12
C ASP A 146 8.41 -7.41 30.45
N ILE A 147 7.80 -6.80 29.43
CA ILE A 147 6.73 -5.81 29.62
C ILE A 147 5.53 -6.43 30.32
N ASN A 148 5.09 -7.62 29.91
CA ASN A 148 3.94 -8.28 30.53
C ASN A 148 4.19 -8.63 31.99
N GLN A 149 5.39 -9.14 32.32
CA GLN A 149 5.77 -9.44 33.70
C GLN A 149 5.73 -8.17 34.54
N LYS A 150 6.36 -7.09 34.09
CA LYS A 150 6.38 -5.82 34.82
C LYS A 150 5.01 -5.16 34.93
N LEU A 151 4.13 -5.34 33.94
CA LEU A 151 2.73 -4.89 34.03
C LEU A 151 1.99 -5.65 35.14
N MET A 152 2.13 -6.99 35.21
CA MET A 152 1.52 -7.79 36.29
C MET A 152 2.05 -7.38 37.67
N GLU A 153 3.36 -7.16 37.79
CA GLU A 153 3.98 -6.67 39.03
C GLU A 153 3.46 -5.28 39.40
N ASN A 154 3.30 -4.39 38.42
CA ASN A 154 2.76 -3.04 38.63
C ASN A 154 1.28 -3.07 39.03
N GLU A 155 0.48 -3.99 38.48
CA GLU A 155 -0.92 -4.17 38.86
C GLU A 155 -1.09 -4.60 40.32
N ALA A 156 -0.16 -5.42 40.82
CA ALA A 156 -0.13 -5.88 42.21
C ALA A 156 0.32 -4.81 43.23
N ARG A 157 0.87 -3.67 42.76
CA ARG A 157 1.31 -2.58 43.65
C ARG A 157 0.13 -1.82 44.26
N PRO A 158 0.29 -1.26 45.47
CA PRO A 158 -0.65 -0.28 46.02
C PRO A 158 -0.88 0.88 45.05
N ALA A 159 -2.09 1.45 45.03
CA ALA A 159 -2.47 2.47 44.04
C ALA A 159 -1.52 3.69 43.98
N HIS A 160 -0.90 4.06 45.11
CA HIS A 160 0.04 5.18 45.20
C HIS A 160 1.45 4.87 44.70
N GLU A 161 1.77 3.59 44.45
CA GLU A 161 3.06 3.11 43.95
C GLU A 161 2.98 2.58 42.50
N LYS A 162 1.77 2.60 41.91
CA LYS A 162 1.57 2.19 40.52
C LYS A 162 2.25 3.17 39.59
N LEU A 163 3.11 2.64 38.74
CA LEU A 163 3.75 3.37 37.65
C LEU A 163 2.70 3.68 36.59
N ALA A 164 2.73 4.91 36.07
CA ALA A 164 1.87 5.32 34.96
C ALA A 164 2.23 4.58 33.66
N LEU A 165 3.52 4.29 33.47
CA LEU A 165 4.04 3.53 32.33
C LEU A 165 5.11 2.56 32.83
N VAL A 166 5.13 1.38 32.22
CA VAL A 166 6.13 0.36 32.49
C VAL A 166 7.19 0.40 31.38
N GLU A 167 8.45 0.43 31.79
CA GLU A 167 9.59 0.43 30.87
C GLU A 167 10.23 -0.96 30.79
N ALA A 168 10.56 -1.36 29.57
CA ALA A 168 11.29 -2.57 29.28
C ALA A 168 12.73 -2.53 29.82
N ASP A 169 13.37 -3.68 29.88
CA ASP A 169 14.78 -3.79 30.28
C ASP A 169 15.67 -2.96 29.36
N ASN A 170 16.61 -2.20 29.96
CA ASN A 170 17.54 -1.35 29.24
C ASN A 170 18.39 -2.11 28.23
N ASP A 171 18.74 -3.38 28.50
CA ASP A 171 19.53 -4.18 27.57
C ASP A 171 18.73 -4.48 26.29
N LEU A 172 17.44 -4.82 26.43
CA LEU A 172 16.54 -5.04 25.28
C LEU A 172 16.32 -3.76 24.48
N VAL A 173 16.14 -2.64 25.17
CA VAL A 173 15.97 -1.33 24.52
C VAL A 173 17.25 -0.94 23.78
N THR A 174 18.41 -1.16 24.38
CA THR A 174 19.72 -0.86 23.76
C THR A 174 19.93 -1.70 22.51
N GLU A 175 19.58 -2.99 22.55
CA GLU A 175 19.66 -3.87 21.37
C GLU A 175 18.74 -3.37 20.24
N LEU A 176 17.50 -2.98 20.54
CA LEU A 176 16.56 -2.41 19.57
C LEU A 176 17.05 -1.10 18.95
N LYS A 177 17.61 -0.20 19.78
CA LYS A 177 18.23 1.05 19.29
C LYS A 177 19.42 0.76 18.39
N GLY A 178 20.21 -0.26 18.70
CA GLY A 178 21.32 -0.73 17.86
C GLY A 178 20.85 -1.24 16.48
N ILE A 179 19.78 -2.03 16.44
CA ILE A 179 19.20 -2.51 15.18
C ILE A 179 18.67 -1.33 14.35
N TYR A 180 17.94 -0.41 14.99
CA TYR A 180 17.47 0.81 14.34
C TYR A 180 18.62 1.58 13.69
N ALA A 181 19.67 1.87 14.45
CA ALA A 181 20.83 2.61 13.94
C ALA A 181 21.49 1.90 12.74
N SER A 182 21.56 0.56 12.76
CA SER A 182 22.14 -0.22 11.66
C SER A 182 21.28 -0.29 10.40
N LYS A 183 19.97 -0.04 10.50
CA LYS A 183 18.99 -0.22 9.41
C LYS A 183 18.26 1.06 9.02
N LYS A 184 18.53 2.19 9.69
CA LYS A 184 17.91 3.49 9.43
C LYS A 184 18.01 3.85 7.95
N TYR A 185 16.86 3.91 7.30
CA TYR A 185 16.76 4.23 5.86
C TYR A 185 16.41 5.70 5.59
N TRP A 186 15.59 6.31 6.45
CA TRP A 186 15.12 7.67 6.25
C TRP A 186 16.18 8.68 6.68
N GLU A 187 16.45 9.63 5.78
CA GLU A 187 17.39 10.73 5.94
C GLU A 187 16.81 11.99 5.31
N ASN A 188 17.36 13.16 5.69
CA ASN A 188 16.98 14.44 5.09
C ASN A 188 17.48 14.48 3.64
N ALA A 189 16.57 14.27 2.68
CA ALA A 189 16.88 14.17 1.26
C ALA A 189 15.62 14.25 0.37
N ASP A 190 15.84 14.47 -0.93
CA ASP A 190 14.84 14.18 -1.96
C ASP A 190 14.84 12.70 -2.32
N TYR A 191 13.63 12.14 -2.39
CA TYR A 191 13.35 10.77 -2.73
C TYR A 191 12.49 10.70 -3.99
N LYS A 192 12.79 9.70 -4.82
CA LYS A 192 11.94 9.27 -5.92
C LYS A 192 11.19 8.01 -5.54
N LEU A 193 9.89 8.00 -5.79
CA LEU A 193 9.01 6.86 -5.67
C LEU A 193 8.52 6.45 -7.06
N LYS A 194 8.82 5.24 -7.48
CA LYS A 194 8.22 4.62 -8.66
C LYS A 194 7.12 3.65 -8.22
N LEU A 195 5.88 3.95 -8.57
CA LEU A 195 4.74 3.05 -8.37
C LEU A 195 4.62 2.13 -9.59
N ARG A 196 4.45 0.83 -9.34
CA ARG A 196 4.18 -0.17 -10.38
C ARG A 196 3.00 -1.04 -9.99
N ILE A 197 2.00 -1.11 -10.86
CA ILE A 197 0.86 -2.03 -10.74
C ILE A 197 1.00 -3.09 -11.82
N GLY A 198 1.48 -4.27 -11.42
CA GLY A 198 1.65 -5.42 -12.29
C GLY A 198 0.30 -6.08 -12.57
N THR A 199 -0.02 -6.27 -13.85
CA THR A 199 -1.27 -6.92 -14.28
C THR A 199 -0.98 -8.23 -15.01
N ASP A 200 -2.03 -8.93 -15.47
CA ASP A 200 -1.88 -10.19 -16.18
C ASP A 200 -1.31 -10.06 -17.60
N ALA A 201 -1.33 -8.86 -18.17
CA ALA A 201 -0.64 -8.53 -19.41
C ALA A 201 0.33 -7.35 -19.20
N SER A 202 1.52 -7.43 -19.81
CA SER A 202 2.51 -6.34 -19.77
C SER A 202 1.98 -5.04 -20.40
N SER A 203 1.13 -5.15 -21.43
CA SER A 203 0.48 -4.00 -22.09
C SER A 203 -0.45 -3.21 -21.17
N THR A 204 -0.97 -3.84 -20.11
CA THR A 204 -1.86 -3.23 -19.11
C THR A 204 -1.15 -2.93 -17.79
N THR A 205 0.17 -3.08 -17.72
CA THR A 205 0.95 -2.70 -16.53
C THR A 205 1.02 -1.18 -16.45
N TYR A 206 0.77 -0.66 -15.25
CA TYR A 206 0.87 0.77 -14.96
C TYR A 206 2.17 1.06 -14.21
N GLU A 207 2.85 2.12 -14.61
CA GLU A 207 4.02 2.66 -13.92
C GLU A 207 3.94 4.18 -13.91
N ASN A 208 4.28 4.80 -12.77
CA ASN A 208 4.42 6.25 -12.65
C ASN A 208 5.49 6.61 -11.61
N GLU A 209 6.08 7.80 -11.75
CA GLU A 209 7.11 8.32 -10.85
C GLU A 209 6.64 9.58 -10.13
N TYR A 210 7.01 9.67 -8.86
CA TYR A 210 6.72 10.78 -7.97
C TYR A 210 7.99 11.16 -7.21
N ASP A 211 8.10 12.44 -6.84
CA ASP A 211 9.19 12.94 -6.00
C ASP A 211 8.62 13.52 -4.70
N PHE A 212 9.32 13.29 -3.59
CA PHE A 212 9.00 13.89 -2.29
C PHE A 212 10.27 14.23 -1.53
N PHE A 213 10.17 15.12 -0.56
CA PHE A 213 11.28 15.57 0.26
C PHE A 213 11.00 15.22 1.71
N LEU A 214 12.02 14.72 2.42
CA LEU A 214 12.01 14.56 3.86
C LEU A 214 12.82 15.67 4.50
N SER A 215 12.16 16.45 5.35
CA SER A 215 12.76 17.57 6.07
C SER A 215 13.40 17.13 7.40
N PRO A 216 14.27 17.96 8.02
CA PRO A 216 14.81 17.63 9.35
C PRO A 216 13.75 17.29 10.41
N PRO A 217 12.61 18.02 10.52
CA PRO A 217 11.52 17.61 11.42
C PRO A 217 10.96 16.21 11.18
N ASP A 218 10.92 15.75 9.92
CA ASP A 218 10.50 14.37 9.61
C ASP A 218 11.49 13.34 10.15
N ILE A 219 12.79 13.67 10.10
CA ILE A 219 13.85 12.79 10.62
C ILE A 219 13.83 12.76 12.15
N GLU A 220 13.66 13.92 12.79
CA GLU A 220 13.47 14.02 14.25
C GLU A 220 12.23 13.23 14.69
N PHE A 221 11.17 13.24 13.89
CA PHE A 221 9.99 12.43 14.15
C PHE A 221 10.32 10.93 14.18
N PHE A 222 11.07 10.42 13.19
CA PHE A 222 11.50 9.02 13.18
C PHE A 222 12.40 8.68 14.38
N ASP A 223 13.35 9.55 14.71
CA ASP A 223 14.21 9.35 15.89
C ASP A 223 13.37 9.35 17.19
N SER A 224 12.30 10.14 17.28
CA SER A 224 11.39 10.13 18.44
C SER A 224 10.58 8.84 18.60
N LEU A 225 10.36 8.07 17.53
CA LEU A 225 9.69 6.77 17.61
C LEU A 225 10.57 5.75 18.34
N VAL A 226 11.88 5.86 18.19
CA VAL A 226 12.87 4.98 18.82
C VAL A 226 12.85 5.09 20.34
N GLU A 227 12.64 6.31 20.86
CA GLU A 227 12.53 6.54 22.31
C GLU A 227 11.31 5.87 22.94
N ARG A 228 10.33 5.45 22.12
CA ARG A 228 9.12 4.76 22.58
C ARG A 228 9.27 3.24 22.60
N TYR A 229 10.38 2.67 22.09
CA TYR A 229 10.61 1.22 22.13
C TYR A 229 10.64 0.66 23.55
N LYS A 230 11.07 1.45 24.53
CA LYS A 230 11.04 1.07 25.95
C LYS A 230 9.65 0.80 26.49
N TYR A 231 8.60 1.30 25.84
CA TYR A 231 7.22 1.03 26.20
C TYR A 231 6.60 -0.10 25.36
N GLY A 232 7.38 -0.71 24.46
CA GLY A 232 6.89 -1.72 23.50
C GLY A 232 6.11 -1.14 22.33
N ASN A 233 6.00 0.19 22.24
CA ASN A 233 5.29 0.86 21.17
C ASN A 233 5.96 0.64 19.81
N THR A 234 5.15 0.64 18.74
CA THR A 234 5.52 0.35 17.34
C THR A 234 6.03 -1.08 17.07
N ILE A 235 6.37 -1.83 18.13
CA ILE A 235 6.87 -3.21 18.07
C ILE A 235 5.77 -4.18 18.51
N LEU A 236 5.28 -4.05 19.75
CA LEU A 236 4.21 -4.87 20.32
C LEU A 236 2.83 -4.31 20.02
N VAL A 237 2.72 -2.97 20.01
CA VAL A 237 1.47 -2.25 19.82
C VAL A 237 1.60 -1.31 18.64
N THR A 238 0.67 -1.41 17.69
CA THR A 238 0.58 -0.49 16.55
C THR A 238 0.13 0.88 17.03
N GLU A 239 0.88 1.93 16.70
CA GLU A 239 0.48 3.30 16.98
C GLU A 239 -0.21 3.94 15.77
N SER A 240 -1.40 4.52 15.97
CA SER A 240 -2.14 5.21 14.90
C SER A 240 -1.53 6.52 14.45
N GLN A 241 -0.53 7.07 15.17
CA GLN A 241 0.16 8.32 14.84
C GLN A 241 1.66 8.14 14.62
N ALA A 242 2.14 6.90 14.45
CA ALA A 242 3.54 6.63 14.17
C ALA A 242 3.90 6.84 12.70
N PHE A 243 3.46 7.93 12.08
CA PHE A 243 3.87 8.30 10.73
C PHE A 243 3.96 9.83 10.57
N THR A 244 4.81 10.28 9.66
CA THR A 244 4.80 11.64 9.11
C THR A 244 4.27 11.63 7.68
N ASN A 245 3.82 12.77 7.16
CA ASN A 245 3.31 12.89 5.80
C ASN A 245 4.24 13.75 4.95
N ALA A 246 4.65 13.24 3.79
CA ALA A 246 5.31 14.04 2.76
C ALA A 246 4.36 14.29 1.58
N VAL A 247 4.59 15.39 0.85
CA VAL A 247 3.82 15.71 -0.35
C VAL A 247 4.43 15.00 -1.55
N LEU A 248 3.65 14.18 -2.23
CA LEU A 248 4.02 13.60 -3.51
C LEU A 248 3.84 14.65 -4.61
N ARG A 249 4.91 14.88 -5.36
CA ARG A 249 4.94 15.75 -6.53
C ARG A 249 5.03 14.87 -7.76
N ASN A 250 4.14 15.09 -8.73
CA ASN A 250 4.30 14.47 -10.04
C ASN A 250 5.58 14.99 -10.68
N LYS A 251 6.29 14.10 -11.36
CA LYS A 251 7.38 14.50 -12.23
C LYS A 251 6.79 15.32 -13.39
N THR A 252 7.11 16.61 -13.43
CA THR A 252 6.87 17.47 -14.60
C THR A 252 7.69 17.03 -15.79
#